data_AF-A0A924ZP56-F1
#
_entry.id   AF-A0A924ZP56-F1
#
_cell.length_a   1.000
_cell.length_b   1.000
_cell.length_c   1.000
_cell.angle_alpha   90.00
_cell.angle_beta   90.00
_cell.angle_gamma   90.00
#
_symmetry.space_group_name_H-M   'P 1'
#
loop_
_entity.id
_entity.type
_entity.pdbx_description
1 polymer ?
#
loop_
_entity_poly.entity_id
_entity_poly.type
_entity_poly.pdbx_seq_one_letter_code
_entity_poly.pdbx_strand_id
1 'polypeptide(L)'
;MNRLIFSFCVLTLTFFWIYHTAASGYNSPVNLIIGDISYVKKFGHLPAPGTDKNLRIKTHLAYAEKLLRKSETSYMNPQMRKKRKKSLDHLHDYWVAGAFPKNYNRKVLSPCFIDKNGNICALGYLIEKSVSRQMAENINKEYKDHATANMNSAIINKWVKENGFSKEEAAIIQPFYDWESDEPAKNKFASNW
;
A
#
# COMPACT_ATOMS: atom_id res chain seq x y z
N MET A 1 30.37 41.26 -49.64
CA MET A 1 31.31 40.14 -49.37
C MET A 1 31.08 39.69 -47.94
N ASN A 2 30.67 38.44 -47.76
CA ASN A 2 30.30 37.79 -46.50
C ASN A 2 31.45 37.89 -45.46
N ARG A 3 31.16 37.97 -44.16
CA ARG A 3 31.14 36.87 -43.16
C ARG A 3 31.17 37.54 -41.76
N LEU A 4 30.68 37.04 -40.63
CA LEU A 4 30.00 35.80 -40.23
C LEU A 4 29.24 36.14 -38.93
N ILE A 5 28.06 35.56 -38.73
CA ILE A 5 27.15 35.80 -37.59
C ILE A 5 27.59 34.98 -36.36
N PHE A 6 27.35 35.58 -35.18
CA PHE A 6 27.28 35.00 -33.82
C PHE A 6 26.86 33.52 -33.76
N SER A 7 27.58 32.65 -33.05
CA SER A 7 27.47 32.39 -31.59
C SER A 7 26.42 31.33 -31.21
N PHE A 8 26.80 30.51 -30.23
CA PHE A 8 26.00 29.53 -29.48
C PHE A 8 25.37 28.37 -30.24
N CYS A 9 26.11 27.27 -30.37
CA CYS A 9 25.51 25.96 -30.69
C CYS A 9 26.23 24.81 -29.98
N VAL A 10 26.39 24.87 -28.65
CA VAL A 10 26.81 23.70 -27.84
C VAL A 10 26.23 23.79 -26.43
N LEU A 11 24.90 23.83 -26.26
CA LEU A 11 24.30 23.75 -24.91
C LEU A 11 22.91 23.10 -24.87
N THR A 12 22.57 22.26 -25.85
CA THR A 12 21.27 21.55 -25.88
C THR A 12 21.38 20.03 -25.73
N LEU A 13 22.58 19.45 -25.69
CA LEU A 13 22.77 18.00 -25.53
C LEU A 13 23.01 17.54 -24.08
N THR A 14 23.29 18.44 -23.13
CA THR A 14 23.46 18.07 -21.72
C THR A 14 22.14 18.03 -20.94
N PHE A 15 21.11 18.74 -21.40
CA PHE A 15 19.80 18.77 -20.71
C PHE A 15 18.95 17.53 -20.95
N PHE A 16 19.15 16.80 -22.05
CA PHE A 16 18.36 15.59 -22.32
C PHE A 16 18.85 14.36 -21.53
N TRP A 17 20.11 14.36 -21.06
CA TRP A 17 20.66 13.23 -20.31
C TRP A 17 20.30 13.27 -18.82
N ILE A 18 20.02 14.44 -18.27
CA ILE A 18 19.62 14.62 -16.86
C ILE A 18 18.16 14.17 -16.63
N TYR A 19 17.29 14.24 -17.63
CA TYR A 19 15.92 13.73 -17.49
C TYR A 19 15.80 12.21 -17.63
N HIS A 20 16.75 11.55 -18.30
CA HIS A 20 16.67 10.09 -18.47
C HIS A 20 17.15 9.28 -17.26
N THR A 21 17.75 9.93 -16.26
CA THR A 21 18.25 9.27 -15.04
C THR A 21 17.32 9.40 -13.83
N ALA A 22 16.24 10.18 -13.90
CA ALA A 22 15.34 10.40 -12.76
C ALA A 22 14.12 9.46 -12.73
N ALA A 23 13.78 8.79 -13.82
CA ALA A 23 12.55 8.00 -13.95
C ALA A 23 12.69 6.51 -13.55
N SER A 24 13.91 6.02 -13.30
CA SER A 24 14.17 4.59 -13.02
C SER A 24 14.16 4.21 -11.53
N GLY A 25 13.86 5.15 -10.62
CA GLY A 25 13.96 4.92 -9.17
C GLY A 25 12.68 5.12 -8.35
N TYR A 26 11.58 5.62 -8.93
CA TYR A 26 10.38 5.90 -8.16
C TYR A 26 9.62 4.60 -7.82
N ASN A 27 9.64 4.22 -6.54
CA ASN A 27 8.82 3.12 -6.05
C ASN A 27 7.33 3.47 -6.21
N SER A 28 6.49 2.50 -6.61
CA SER A 28 5.04 2.69 -6.61
C SER A 28 4.54 3.18 -5.24
N PRO A 29 3.45 3.96 -5.20
CA PRO A 29 2.92 4.47 -3.95
C PRO A 29 2.50 3.34 -3.00
N VAL A 30 2.56 3.58 -1.70
CA VAL A 30 2.14 2.58 -0.69
C VAL A 30 0.64 2.31 -0.71
N ASN A 31 -0.19 3.19 -1.25
CA ASN A 31 -1.64 3.03 -1.34
C ASN A 31 -2.22 3.67 -2.61
N LEU A 32 -3.30 3.11 -3.14
CA LEU A 32 -3.94 3.56 -4.38
C LEU A 32 -4.70 4.89 -4.23
N ILE A 33 -5.28 5.16 -3.06
CA ILE A 33 -6.15 6.33 -2.85
C ILE A 33 -5.34 7.54 -2.40
N ILE A 34 -4.53 7.38 -1.35
CA ILE A 34 -3.82 8.50 -0.71
C ILE A 34 -2.31 8.51 -0.99
N GLY A 35 -1.83 7.64 -1.87
CA GLY A 35 -0.43 7.62 -2.28
C GLY A 35 0.52 7.43 -1.10
N ASP A 36 1.60 8.23 -1.08
CA ASP A 36 2.58 8.31 0.02
C ASP A 36 2.34 9.48 0.98
N ILE A 37 1.12 10.06 1.03
CA ILE A 37 0.85 11.24 1.86
C ILE A 37 1.15 10.98 3.35
N SER A 38 0.92 9.75 3.81
CA SER A 38 1.23 9.33 5.18
C SER A 38 2.71 9.46 5.51
N TYR A 39 3.58 9.10 4.57
CA TYR A 39 5.03 9.23 4.70
C TYR A 39 5.45 10.70 4.69
N VAL A 40 4.94 11.49 3.74
CA VAL A 40 5.22 12.93 3.65
C VAL A 40 4.79 13.67 4.92
N LYS A 41 3.61 13.36 5.46
CA LYS A 41 3.12 13.97 6.71
C LYS A 41 3.96 13.63 7.93
N LYS A 42 4.63 12.47 7.93
CA LYS A 42 5.46 12.04 9.06
C LYS A 42 6.91 12.52 8.96
N PHE A 43 7.48 12.49 7.76
CA PHE A 43 8.93 12.71 7.56
C PHE A 43 9.26 14.00 6.80
N GLY A 44 8.26 14.70 6.23
CA GLY A 44 8.46 15.97 5.53
C GLY A 44 8.96 15.84 4.09
N HIS A 45 9.16 14.63 3.58
CA HIS A 45 9.62 14.36 2.22
C HIS A 45 9.01 13.07 1.64
N LEU A 46 9.12 12.86 0.33
CA LEU A 46 8.73 11.60 -0.33
C LEU A 46 9.69 10.46 0.04
N PRO A 47 9.25 9.19 0.04
CA PRO A 47 10.15 8.06 0.25
C PRO A 47 11.19 8.01 -0.88
N ALA A 48 12.47 7.92 -0.52
CA ALA A 48 13.57 7.74 -1.46
C ALA A 48 13.64 6.27 -1.94
N PRO A 49 14.33 5.98 -3.05
CA PRO A 49 14.71 4.61 -3.41
C PRO A 49 15.39 3.90 -2.22
N GLY A 50 15.05 2.65 -1.98
CA GLY A 50 15.59 1.88 -0.84
C GLY A 50 14.97 2.17 0.54
N THR A 51 14.01 3.11 0.64
CA THR A 51 13.24 3.31 1.88
C THR A 51 12.62 1.99 2.34
N ASP A 52 12.79 1.65 3.62
CA ASP A 52 12.23 0.43 4.20
C ASP A 52 10.71 0.34 3.95
N LYS A 53 10.29 -0.77 3.34
CA LYS A 53 8.91 -0.91 2.86
C LYS A 53 7.95 -1.22 3.99
N ASN A 54 8.40 -1.94 5.02
CA ASN A 54 7.60 -2.16 6.23
C ASN A 54 7.38 -0.85 6.99
N LEU A 55 8.36 0.05 7.02
CA LEU A 55 8.23 1.40 7.57
C LEU A 55 7.18 2.20 6.81
N ARG A 56 7.17 2.11 5.46
CA ARG A 56 6.13 2.76 4.63
C ARG A 56 4.75 2.20 4.95
N ILE A 57 4.59 0.88 5.03
CA ILE A 57 3.31 0.22 5.34
C ILE A 57 2.84 0.58 6.76
N LYS A 58 3.70 0.45 7.78
CA LYS A 58 3.37 0.83 9.17
C LYS A 58 2.97 2.30 9.28
N THR A 59 3.72 3.18 8.62
CA THR A 59 3.43 4.63 8.61
C THR A 59 2.08 4.90 7.95
N HIS A 60 1.80 4.23 6.83
CA HIS A 60 0.51 4.34 6.15
C HIS A 60 -0.66 3.86 7.01
N LEU A 61 -0.57 2.67 7.60
CA LEU A 61 -1.66 2.10 8.39
C LEU A 61 -1.93 2.89 9.67
N ALA A 62 -0.88 3.36 10.36
CA ALA A 62 -1.04 4.24 11.52
C ALA A 62 -1.70 5.59 11.13
N TYR A 63 -1.35 6.14 9.96
CA TYR A 63 -2.00 7.34 9.43
C TYR A 63 -3.46 7.09 9.07
N ALA A 64 -3.76 5.98 8.37
CA ALA A 64 -5.11 5.57 8.01
C ALA A 64 -5.99 5.38 9.25
N GLU A 65 -5.50 4.70 10.30
CA GLU A 65 -6.20 4.57 11.57
C GLU A 65 -6.54 5.95 12.16
N LYS A 66 -5.55 6.84 12.26
CA LYS A 66 -5.76 8.21 12.78
C LYS A 66 -6.76 9.01 11.97
N LEU A 67 -6.71 8.90 10.64
CA LEU A 67 -7.64 9.55 9.73
C LEU A 67 -9.08 9.06 9.97
N LEU A 68 -9.26 7.74 10.01
CA LEU A 68 -10.57 7.09 10.13
C LEU A 68 -11.17 7.17 11.53
N ARG A 69 -10.36 7.36 12.58
CA ARG A 69 -10.86 7.68 13.92
C ARG A 69 -11.38 9.11 14.04
N LYS A 70 -10.93 10.02 13.17
CA LYS A 70 -11.34 11.43 13.13
C LYS A 70 -12.48 11.70 12.15
N SER A 71 -12.86 10.72 11.33
CA SER A 71 -13.96 10.87 10.37
C SER A 71 -15.28 11.14 11.09
N GLU A 72 -16.14 11.95 10.48
CA GLU A 72 -17.52 12.16 10.95
C GLU A 72 -18.30 10.85 10.95
N THR A 73 -19.05 10.58 12.02
CA THR A 73 -19.83 9.32 12.20
C THR A 73 -21.21 9.55 12.82
N SER A 74 -21.63 10.80 13.03
CA SER A 74 -22.94 11.16 13.59
C SER A 74 -24.12 10.58 12.80
N TYR A 75 -23.97 10.42 11.49
CA TYR A 75 -24.97 9.81 10.61
C TYR A 75 -25.12 8.28 10.79
N MET A 76 -24.19 7.61 11.47
CA MET A 76 -24.25 6.16 11.70
C MET A 76 -25.13 5.84 12.90
N ASN A 77 -25.77 4.67 12.92
CA ASN A 77 -26.41 4.18 14.15
C ASN A 77 -25.36 3.75 15.21
N PRO A 78 -25.74 3.63 16.49
CA PRO A 78 -24.82 3.28 17.56
C PRO A 78 -24.06 1.95 17.35
N GLN A 79 -24.72 0.96 16.75
CA GLN A 79 -24.12 -0.36 16.51
C GLN A 79 -23.05 -0.31 15.41
N MET A 80 -23.27 0.46 14.34
CA MET A 80 -22.27 0.71 13.30
C MET A 80 -21.05 1.41 13.88
N ARG A 81 -21.25 2.45 14.72
CA ARG A 81 -20.13 3.13 15.39
C ARG A 81 -19.31 2.18 16.28
N LYS A 82 -19.99 1.29 17.01
CA LYS A 82 -19.33 0.28 17.85
C LYS A 82 -18.48 -0.69 17.02
N LYS A 83 -19.02 -1.18 15.90
CA LYS A 83 -18.29 -2.07 14.97
C LYS A 83 -17.12 -1.36 14.29
N ARG A 84 -17.30 -0.11 13.84
CA ARG A 84 -16.22 0.72 13.29
C ARG A 84 -15.09 0.90 14.29
N LYS A 85 -15.40 1.29 15.54
CA LYS A 85 -14.42 1.43 16.61
C LYS A 85 -13.64 0.14 16.84
N LYS A 86 -14.34 -1.00 17.01
CA LYS A 86 -13.69 -2.31 17.20
C LYS A 86 -12.79 -2.70 16.02
N SER A 87 -13.21 -2.41 14.80
CA SER A 87 -12.40 -2.67 13.60
C SER A 87 -11.15 -1.79 13.55
N LEU A 88 -11.25 -0.53 13.95
CA LEU A 88 -10.09 0.37 14.06
C LEU A 88 -9.14 -0.04 15.20
N ASP A 89 -9.67 -0.63 16.28
CA ASP A 89 -8.86 -1.23 17.34
C ASP A 89 -8.11 -2.48 16.82
N HIS A 90 -8.76 -3.35 16.04
CA HIS A 90 -8.05 -4.45 15.38
C HIS A 90 -7.02 -3.96 14.34
N LEU A 91 -7.30 -2.85 13.64
CA LEU A 91 -6.35 -2.24 12.70
C LEU A 91 -5.09 -1.80 13.45
N HIS A 92 -5.26 -1.23 14.65
CA HIS A 92 -4.17 -0.86 15.53
C HIS A 92 -3.27 -2.06 15.85
N ASP A 93 -3.86 -3.12 16.38
CA ASP A 93 -3.14 -4.35 16.74
C ASP A 93 -2.37 -4.91 15.53
N TYR A 94 -3.00 -4.92 14.36
CA TYR A 94 -2.42 -5.42 13.12
C TYR A 94 -1.16 -4.66 12.70
N TRP A 95 -1.21 -3.33 12.62
CA TRP A 95 -0.05 -2.58 12.14
C TRP A 95 1.07 -2.49 13.18
N VAL A 96 0.73 -2.57 14.48
CA VAL A 96 1.72 -2.69 15.56
C VAL A 96 2.48 -4.01 15.43
N ALA A 97 1.78 -5.13 15.25
CA ALA A 97 2.38 -6.45 15.07
C ALA A 97 3.27 -6.52 13.81
N GLY A 98 2.85 -5.91 12.71
CA GLY A 98 3.67 -5.79 11.50
C GLY A 98 3.82 -7.08 10.68
N ALA A 99 2.94 -8.06 10.89
CA ALA A 99 2.92 -9.33 10.14
C ALA A 99 2.19 -9.15 8.79
N PHE A 100 2.82 -8.43 7.87
CA PHE A 100 2.24 -8.08 6.57
C PHE A 100 2.48 -9.18 5.51
N PRO A 101 1.54 -9.38 4.57
CA PRO A 101 1.75 -10.30 3.46
C PRO A 101 2.87 -9.81 2.53
N LYS A 102 3.47 -10.77 1.83
CA LYS A 102 4.39 -10.53 0.72
C LYS A 102 3.78 -10.96 -0.61
N ASN A 103 4.03 -10.20 -1.67
CA ASN A 103 3.64 -10.58 -3.03
C ASN A 103 4.78 -11.39 -3.66
N TYR A 104 4.50 -12.61 -4.13
CA TYR A 104 5.52 -13.46 -4.78
C TYR A 104 5.44 -13.39 -6.31
N ASN A 105 4.38 -12.81 -6.85
CA ASN A 105 4.04 -12.83 -8.28
C ASN A 105 4.47 -11.56 -9.02
N ARG A 106 4.67 -10.43 -8.32
CA ARG A 106 4.90 -9.11 -8.93
C ARG A 106 6.09 -8.43 -8.29
N LYS A 107 7.07 -7.99 -9.10
CA LYS A 107 8.31 -7.31 -8.67
C LYS A 107 8.14 -5.83 -8.26
N VAL A 108 6.90 -5.38 -8.11
CA VAL A 108 6.53 -4.01 -7.74
C VAL A 108 5.53 -4.05 -6.60
N LEU A 109 5.46 -2.99 -5.80
CA LEU A 109 4.45 -2.88 -4.74
C LEU A 109 3.06 -3.08 -5.35
N SER A 110 2.40 -4.15 -4.94
CA SER A 110 1.14 -4.58 -5.52
C SER A 110 0.17 -5.01 -4.42
N PRO A 111 -1.14 -5.03 -4.68
CA PRO A 111 -2.08 -5.65 -3.75
C PRO A 111 -1.73 -7.13 -3.53
N CYS A 112 -1.96 -7.60 -2.32
CA CYS A 112 -1.90 -9.01 -1.95
C CYS A 112 -2.90 -9.19 -0.81
N PHE A 113 -3.88 -10.09 -0.96
CA PHE A 113 -4.92 -10.28 0.05
C PHE A 113 -4.49 -11.27 1.14
N ILE A 114 -4.06 -12.48 0.75
CA ILE A 114 -3.39 -13.45 1.61
C ILE A 114 -2.18 -14.01 0.85
N ASP A 115 -0.99 -14.02 1.46
CA ASP A 115 0.23 -14.58 0.87
C ASP A 115 0.31 -16.11 1.00
N LYS A 116 1.35 -16.73 0.44
CA LYS A 116 1.52 -18.19 0.47
C LYS A 116 1.79 -18.75 1.88
N ASN A 117 2.23 -17.91 2.82
CA ASN A 117 2.52 -18.28 4.20
C ASN A 117 1.30 -18.03 5.12
N GLY A 118 0.18 -17.56 4.57
CA GLY A 118 -1.04 -17.28 5.31
C GLY A 118 -1.09 -15.89 5.95
N ASN A 119 -0.07 -15.04 5.76
CA ASN A 119 -0.14 -13.64 6.20
C ASN A 119 -1.23 -12.94 5.39
N ILE A 120 -2.01 -12.13 6.08
CA ILE A 120 -3.24 -11.54 5.56
C ILE A 120 -3.11 -10.02 5.54
N CYS A 121 -3.63 -9.38 4.49
CA CYS A 121 -3.61 -7.93 4.36
C CYS A 121 -4.48 -7.26 5.43
N ALA A 122 -4.28 -5.96 5.63
CA ALA A 122 -5.01 -5.18 6.64
C ALA A 122 -6.55 -5.33 6.51
N LEU A 123 -7.11 -5.15 5.31
CA LEU A 123 -8.56 -5.29 5.10
C LEU A 123 -9.03 -6.73 5.36
N GLY A 124 -8.27 -7.73 4.88
CA GLY A 124 -8.56 -9.13 5.13
C GLY A 124 -8.53 -9.47 6.62
N TYR A 125 -7.59 -8.91 7.39
CA TYR A 125 -7.50 -9.09 8.82
C TYR A 125 -8.73 -8.51 9.55
N LEU A 126 -9.21 -7.34 9.12
CA LEU A 126 -10.45 -6.78 9.69
C LEU A 126 -11.66 -7.68 9.42
N ILE A 127 -11.75 -8.27 8.23
CA ILE A 127 -12.79 -9.24 7.88
C ILE A 127 -12.64 -10.53 8.70
N GLU A 128 -11.43 -11.03 8.89
CA GLU A 128 -11.16 -12.19 9.74
C GLU A 128 -11.67 -11.96 11.17
N LYS A 129 -11.32 -10.83 11.79
CA LYS A 129 -11.64 -10.54 13.19
C LYS A 129 -13.10 -10.14 13.44
N SER A 130 -13.83 -9.76 12.40
CA SER A 130 -15.24 -9.36 12.50
C SER A 130 -16.22 -10.39 11.97
N VAL A 131 -15.77 -11.28 11.08
CA VAL A 131 -16.58 -12.34 10.45
C VAL A 131 -15.92 -13.70 10.64
N SER A 132 -14.90 -14.04 9.85
CA SER A 132 -14.14 -15.29 9.97
C SER A 132 -12.94 -15.33 9.01
N ARG A 133 -11.94 -16.18 9.30
CA ARG A 133 -10.85 -16.50 8.36
C ARG A 133 -11.38 -17.12 7.06
N GLN A 134 -12.38 -17.99 7.14
CA GLN A 134 -13.00 -18.60 5.96
C GLN A 134 -13.57 -17.55 4.99
N MET A 135 -14.17 -16.48 5.51
CA MET A 135 -14.66 -15.38 4.68
C MET A 135 -13.52 -14.66 3.94
N ALA A 136 -12.42 -14.39 4.65
CA ALA A 136 -11.24 -13.77 4.05
C ALA A 136 -10.61 -14.66 2.97
N GLU A 137 -10.54 -15.98 3.19
CA GLU A 137 -10.05 -16.92 2.19
C GLU A 137 -10.95 -17.00 0.96
N ASN A 138 -12.27 -16.92 1.13
CA ASN A 138 -13.20 -16.88 0.00
C ASN A 138 -12.99 -15.63 -0.85
N ILE A 139 -12.79 -14.46 -0.23
CA ILE A 139 -12.43 -13.23 -0.95
C ILE A 139 -11.08 -13.38 -1.65
N ASN A 140 -10.10 -14.01 -0.99
CA ASN A 140 -8.77 -14.21 -1.55
C ASN A 140 -8.79 -15.05 -2.84
N LYS A 141 -9.68 -16.05 -2.96
CA LYS A 141 -9.80 -16.89 -4.17
C LYS A 141 -10.11 -16.06 -5.42
N GLU A 142 -10.91 -15.01 -5.28
CA GLU A 142 -11.33 -14.15 -6.40
C GLU A 142 -10.46 -12.90 -6.53
N TYR A 143 -9.98 -12.35 -5.41
CA TYR A 143 -9.41 -11.00 -5.36
C TYR A 143 -7.97 -10.93 -4.80
N LYS A 144 -7.22 -12.04 -4.82
CA LYS A 144 -5.85 -12.15 -4.25
C LYS A 144 -4.97 -10.93 -4.55
N ASP A 145 -4.87 -10.53 -5.82
CA ASP A 145 -3.96 -9.47 -6.28
C ASP A 145 -4.71 -8.17 -6.67
N HIS A 146 -5.93 -7.97 -6.16
CA HIS A 146 -6.75 -6.80 -6.49
C HIS A 146 -6.63 -5.70 -5.43
N ALA A 147 -6.67 -4.46 -5.89
CA ALA A 147 -6.90 -3.31 -5.02
C ALA A 147 -8.40 -3.23 -4.68
N THR A 148 -8.76 -2.93 -3.43
CA THR A 148 -10.16 -2.87 -2.96
C THR A 148 -11.02 -1.90 -3.76
N ALA A 149 -10.45 -0.78 -4.22
CA ALA A 149 -11.14 0.17 -5.09
C ALA A 149 -11.68 -0.51 -6.36
N ASN A 150 -10.94 -1.51 -6.88
CA ASN A 150 -11.21 -2.21 -8.12
C ASN A 150 -11.95 -3.55 -7.92
N MET A 151 -12.25 -3.95 -6.68
CA MET A 151 -13.00 -5.18 -6.41
C MET A 151 -14.50 -4.93 -6.63
N ASN A 152 -15.17 -5.80 -7.40
CA ASN A 152 -16.63 -5.84 -7.48
C ASN A 152 -17.19 -6.95 -6.57
N SER A 153 -16.87 -6.86 -5.28
CA SER A 153 -17.25 -7.89 -4.31
C SER A 153 -18.48 -7.47 -3.52
N ALA A 154 -19.59 -8.20 -3.71
CA ALA A 154 -20.79 -8.04 -2.90
C ALA A 154 -20.50 -8.26 -1.40
N ILE A 155 -19.57 -9.16 -1.09
CA ILE A 155 -19.14 -9.47 0.27
C ILE A 155 -18.47 -8.24 0.91
N ILE A 156 -17.50 -7.62 0.22
CA ILE A 156 -16.83 -6.43 0.73
C ILE A 156 -17.81 -5.26 0.85
N ASN A 157 -18.66 -5.05 -0.16
CA ASN A 157 -19.68 -4.00 -0.15
C ASN A 157 -20.64 -4.14 1.05
N LYS A 158 -21.06 -5.37 1.36
CA LYS A 158 -21.86 -5.68 2.55
C LYS A 158 -21.06 -5.44 3.83
N TRP A 159 -19.82 -5.93 3.90
CA TRP A 159 -18.96 -5.80 5.07
C TRP A 159 -18.70 -4.34 5.44
N VAL A 160 -18.33 -3.48 4.48
CA VAL A 160 -18.08 -2.05 4.75
C VAL A 160 -19.34 -1.37 5.27
N LYS A 161 -20.50 -1.62 4.65
CA LYS A 161 -21.79 -1.07 5.08
C LYS A 161 -22.14 -1.50 6.51
N GLU A 162 -21.94 -2.77 6.85
CA GLU A 162 -22.29 -3.32 8.16
C GLU A 162 -21.33 -2.91 9.28
N ASN A 163 -20.09 -2.56 8.94
CA ASN A 163 -19.05 -2.15 9.89
C ASN A 163 -18.80 -0.65 9.92
N GLY A 164 -19.63 0.13 9.21
CA GLY A 164 -19.56 1.59 9.22
C GLY A 164 -18.34 2.14 8.50
N PHE A 165 -17.97 1.55 7.36
CA PHE A 165 -16.95 2.04 6.45
C PHE A 165 -17.53 2.35 5.07
N SER A 166 -16.91 3.26 4.33
CA SER A 166 -17.11 3.37 2.88
C SER A 166 -16.16 2.42 2.13
N LYS A 167 -16.44 2.19 0.84
CA LYS A 167 -15.51 1.43 -0.03
C LYS A 167 -14.16 2.15 -0.18
N GLU A 168 -14.18 3.47 -0.19
CA GLU A 168 -12.96 4.28 -0.29
C GLU A 168 -12.13 4.19 0.99
N GLU A 169 -12.75 4.20 2.16
CA GLU A 169 -12.05 3.98 3.43
C GLU A 169 -11.43 2.58 3.49
N ALA A 170 -12.14 1.56 3.00
CA ALA A 170 -11.58 0.21 2.88
C ALA A 170 -10.39 0.16 1.91
N ALA A 171 -10.42 0.93 0.82
CA ALA A 171 -9.30 1.07 -0.09
C ALA A 171 -8.13 1.85 0.52
N ILE A 172 -8.37 2.83 1.40
CA ILE A 172 -7.32 3.49 2.19
C ILE A 172 -6.67 2.50 3.17
N ILE A 173 -7.45 1.61 3.78
CA ILE A 173 -6.94 0.59 4.72
C ILE A 173 -6.03 -0.42 4.01
N GLN A 174 -6.21 -0.69 2.71
CA GLN A 174 -5.40 -1.66 1.99
C GLN A 174 -4.14 -1.02 1.36
N PRO A 175 -2.93 -1.17 1.94
CA PRO A 175 -1.69 -0.79 1.28
C PRO A 175 -1.32 -1.78 0.19
N PHE A 176 -0.31 -1.42 -0.60
CA PHE A 176 0.42 -2.32 -1.46
C PHE A 176 1.59 -2.95 -0.70
N TYR A 177 1.89 -4.18 -1.05
CA TYR A 177 2.87 -5.02 -0.37
C TYR A 177 4.04 -5.36 -1.28
N ASP A 178 5.19 -5.58 -0.65
CA ASP A 178 6.42 -5.79 -1.37
C ASP A 178 6.47 -7.13 -2.09
N TRP A 179 7.27 -7.14 -3.15
CA TRP A 179 7.72 -8.35 -3.78
C TRP A 179 8.74 -9.10 -2.92
N GLU A 180 8.60 -10.41 -2.83
CA GLU A 180 9.66 -11.31 -2.35
C GLU A 180 9.91 -12.40 -3.41
N SER A 181 11.17 -12.72 -3.67
CA SER A 181 11.50 -13.86 -4.53
C SER A 181 11.19 -15.17 -3.83
N ASP A 182 10.67 -16.14 -4.59
CA ASP A 182 10.55 -17.53 -4.16
C ASP A 182 11.91 -18.27 -4.16
N GLU A 183 12.96 -17.67 -4.71
CA GLU A 183 14.30 -18.25 -4.66
C GLU A 183 14.80 -18.33 -3.21
N PRO A 184 15.35 -19.48 -2.77
CA PRO A 184 16.02 -19.56 -1.48
C PRO A 184 17.10 -18.48 -1.43
N ALA A 185 17.18 -17.74 -0.32
CA ALA A 185 18.14 -16.67 -0.16
C ALA A 185 19.53 -17.19 -0.55
N LYS A 186 20.06 -16.74 -1.69
CA LYS A 186 21.43 -17.09 -2.09
C LYS A 186 22.31 -16.62 -0.95
N ASN A 187 22.94 -17.59 -0.30
CA ASN A 187 23.77 -17.35 0.87
C ASN A 187 24.80 -16.30 0.47
N LYS A 188 24.67 -15.06 0.96
CA LYS A 188 25.50 -13.91 0.59
C LYS A 188 26.99 -14.07 1.00
N PHE A 189 27.35 -15.25 1.49
CA PHE A 189 28.67 -15.65 1.97
C PHE A 189 29.33 -16.75 1.13
N ALA A 190 28.70 -17.23 0.05
CA ALA A 190 29.22 -18.36 -0.74
C ALA A 190 30.12 -17.94 -1.93
N SER A 191 30.86 -16.83 -1.83
CA SER A 191 31.79 -16.40 -2.89
C SER A 191 33.13 -15.88 -2.36
N ASN A 192 33.71 -16.55 -1.35
CA ASN A 192 35.06 -16.29 -0.84
C ASN A 192 35.88 -17.59 -0.68
N TRP A 193 35.79 -18.51 -1.65
CA TRP A 193 36.73 -19.63 -1.80
C TRP A 193 37.02 -19.86 -3.27
#